data_AF-A0AAW2IMT4-F1
#
_entry.id   AF-A0AAW2IMT4-F1
#
_cell.length_a   1.000
_cell.length_b   1.000
_cell.length_c   1.000
_cell.angle_alpha   90.00
_cell.angle_beta   90.00
_cell.angle_gamma   90.00
#
_symmetry.space_group_name_H-M   'P 1'
#
loop_
_entity.id
_entity.type
_entity.pdbx_description
1 polymer ?
#
loop_
_entity_poly.entity_id
_entity_poly.type
_entity_poly.pdbx_seq_one_letter_code
_entity_poly.pdbx_strand_id
1 'polypeptide(L)'
;MYGVVRKLKALKGPFRALRREQGDVSDNVRGAKDFLEKSQSLFDEFKDDLLLQLVQCCRITYCKAVQVEAAMLRQRAKLKWVQDGDQCSKVFFGKINSRRARQRVHQILSSDGTTATEPDQVAAKFINFFQTLLGGARQRRTLNLDVLKPHLKHSLTVEEAAEMVSPVTQAEVRDGFFEIDEDSAPGPDGFSSGFYKAAWPEIGTELFIAVAEFFESGRLLKQLNATLLVLIPKTHCLPGFRISAQSPAATFFIR
;
A
#
# COMPACT_ATOMS: atom_id res chain seq x y z
N MET A 1 -22.01 -3.67 -1.36
CA MET A 1 -20.59 -4.10 -1.18
C MET A 1 -20.11 -5.29 -2.04
N TYR A 2 -20.92 -6.35 -2.25
CA TYR A 2 -20.46 -7.59 -2.92
C TYR A 2 -20.01 -7.40 -4.39
N GLY A 3 -20.65 -6.48 -5.11
CA GLY A 3 -20.32 -6.17 -6.51
C GLY A 3 -18.86 -5.74 -6.70
N VAL A 4 -18.39 -4.82 -5.86
CA VAL A 4 -16.99 -4.33 -5.85
C VAL A 4 -16.02 -5.50 -5.66
N VAL A 5 -16.23 -6.30 -4.62
CA VAL A 5 -15.33 -7.42 -4.31
C VAL A 5 -15.28 -8.45 -5.44
N ARG A 6 -16.44 -8.74 -6.06
CA ARG A 6 -16.53 -9.66 -7.21
C ARG A 6 -15.72 -9.15 -8.41
N LYS A 7 -15.86 -7.87 -8.76
CA LYS A 7 -15.11 -7.26 -9.87
C LYS A 7 -13.61 -7.26 -9.60
N LEU A 8 -13.18 -6.83 -8.42
CA LEU A 8 -11.77 -6.83 -8.03
C LEU A 8 -11.17 -8.25 -8.06
N LYS A 9 -11.92 -9.26 -7.63
CA LYS A 9 -11.49 -10.67 -7.70
C LYS A 9 -11.36 -11.14 -9.16
N ALA A 10 -12.27 -10.75 -10.04
CA ALA A 10 -12.22 -11.09 -11.45
C ALA A 10 -10.98 -10.51 -12.15
N LEU A 11 -10.54 -9.30 -11.76
CA LEU A 11 -9.35 -8.64 -12.31
C LEU A 11 -8.02 -9.33 -11.96
N LYS A 12 -7.97 -10.12 -10.89
CA LYS A 12 -6.73 -10.81 -10.49
C LYS A 12 -6.21 -11.77 -11.55
N GLY A 13 -7.10 -12.46 -12.27
CA GLY A 13 -6.73 -13.38 -13.34
C GLY A 13 -6.04 -12.66 -14.52
N PRO A 14 -6.71 -11.68 -15.15
CA PRO A 14 -6.15 -10.85 -16.21
C PRO A 14 -4.83 -10.17 -15.81
N PHE A 15 -4.73 -9.56 -14.62
CA PHE A 15 -3.47 -8.92 -14.21
C PHE A 15 -2.33 -9.91 -13.98
N ARG A 16 -2.61 -11.14 -13.53
CA ARG A 16 -1.59 -12.19 -13.47
C ARG A 16 -1.19 -12.69 -14.85
N ALA A 17 -2.09 -12.69 -15.83
CA ALA A 17 -1.75 -13.02 -17.21
C ALA A 17 -0.88 -11.91 -17.81
N LEU A 18 -1.29 -10.65 -17.69
CA LEU A 18 -0.53 -9.49 -18.14
C LEU A 18 0.88 -9.45 -17.52
N ARG A 19 1.00 -9.72 -16.21
CA ARG A 19 2.31 -9.82 -15.54
C ARG A 19 3.17 -10.96 -16.09
N ARG A 20 2.57 -12.07 -16.52
CA ARG A 20 3.30 -13.19 -17.12
C ARG A 20 3.75 -12.87 -18.54
N GLU A 21 2.91 -12.20 -19.32
CA GLU A 21 3.24 -11.72 -20.67
C GLU A 21 4.38 -10.70 -20.65
N GLN A 22 4.37 -9.77 -19.68
CA GLN A 22 5.45 -8.79 -19.55
C GLN A 22 6.76 -9.36 -19.00
N GLY A 23 6.77 -10.55 -18.39
CA GLY A 23 8.00 -11.16 -17.89
C GLY A 23 8.71 -10.34 -16.80
N ASP A 24 10.04 -10.46 -16.73
CA ASP A 24 10.86 -9.65 -15.83
C ASP A 24 11.19 -8.29 -16.48
N VAL A 25 10.72 -7.22 -15.83
CA VAL A 25 10.89 -5.85 -16.31
C VAL A 25 12.37 -5.46 -16.46
N SER A 26 13.24 -5.96 -15.58
CA SER A 26 14.68 -5.70 -15.65
C SER A 26 15.34 -6.45 -16.81
N ASP A 27 14.86 -7.66 -17.13
CA ASP A 27 15.33 -8.39 -18.31
C ASP A 27 14.84 -7.72 -19.61
N ASN A 28 13.64 -7.13 -19.62
CA ASN A 28 13.15 -6.35 -20.76
C ASN A 28 14.03 -5.13 -21.05
N VAL A 29 14.49 -4.41 -20.02
CA VAL A 29 15.42 -3.29 -20.18
C VAL A 29 16.75 -3.77 -20.76
N ARG A 30 17.28 -4.89 -20.25
CA ARG A 30 18.53 -5.49 -20.76
C ARG A 30 18.38 -5.87 -22.23
N GLY A 31 17.33 -6.60 -22.57
CA GLY A 31 17.06 -7.00 -23.95
C GLY A 31 16.90 -5.81 -24.89
N ALA A 32 16.13 -4.79 -24.50
CA ALA A 32 15.95 -3.59 -25.32
C ALA A 32 17.26 -2.80 -25.52
N LYS A 33 18.15 -2.77 -24.52
CA LYS A 33 19.49 -2.19 -24.63
C LYS A 33 20.36 -2.96 -25.62
N ASP A 34 20.39 -4.28 -25.51
CA ASP A 34 21.16 -5.14 -26.41
C ASP A 34 20.71 -4.99 -27.88
N PHE A 35 19.40 -4.89 -28.11
CA PHE A 35 18.86 -4.62 -29.46
C PHE A 35 19.24 -3.23 -29.98
N LEU A 36 19.19 -2.21 -29.13
CA LEU A 36 19.60 -0.85 -29.51
C LEU A 36 21.08 -0.81 -29.89
N GLU A 37 21.96 -1.42 -29.08
CA GLU A 37 23.41 -1.46 -29.35
C GLU A 37 23.72 -2.20 -30.66
N LYS A 38 23.07 -3.35 -30.92
CA LYS A 38 23.20 -4.07 -32.19
C LYS A 38 22.73 -3.24 -33.38
N SER A 39 21.60 -2.55 -33.24
CA SER A 39 21.05 -1.72 -34.32
C SER A 39 21.95 -0.53 -34.63
N GLN A 40 22.57 0.07 -33.60
CA GLN A 40 23.54 1.15 -33.76
C GLN A 40 24.81 0.66 -34.47
N SER A 41 25.34 -0.51 -34.09
CA SER A 41 26.50 -1.08 -34.77
C SER A 41 26.25 -1.36 -36.25
N LEU A 42 25.07 -1.90 -36.60
CA LEU A 42 24.67 -2.11 -38.00
C LEU A 42 24.55 -0.79 -38.75
N PHE A 43 23.96 0.24 -38.13
CA PHE A 43 23.88 1.56 -38.75
C PHE A 43 25.27 2.17 -38.99
N ASP A 44 26.19 2.05 -38.04
CA ASP A 44 27.54 2.58 -38.18
C ASP A 44 28.32 1.91 -39.33
N GLU A 45 28.06 0.61 -39.57
CA GLU A 45 28.65 -0.17 -40.65
C GLU A 45 28.05 0.17 -42.03
N PHE A 46 26.72 0.16 -42.15
CA PHE A 46 26.04 0.24 -43.45
C PHE A 46 25.49 1.62 -43.81
N LYS A 47 25.23 2.48 -42.82
CA LYS A 47 24.71 3.86 -42.96
C LYS A 47 23.45 3.98 -43.83
N ASP A 48 22.54 3.03 -43.67
CA ASP A 48 21.25 2.97 -44.37
C ASP A 48 20.15 3.73 -43.59
N ASP A 49 19.28 4.44 -44.32
CA ASP A 49 18.10 5.13 -43.78
C ASP A 49 17.13 4.16 -43.09
N LEU A 50 16.99 2.92 -43.59
CA LEU A 50 16.15 1.91 -42.93
C LEU A 50 16.71 1.50 -41.57
N LEU A 51 18.05 1.42 -41.45
CA LEU A 51 18.72 1.16 -40.18
C LEU A 51 18.61 2.35 -39.24
N LEU A 52 18.62 3.58 -39.75
CA LEU A 52 18.35 4.77 -38.94
C LEU A 52 16.95 4.72 -38.32
N GLN A 53 15.93 4.33 -39.09
CA GLN A 53 14.57 4.13 -38.58
C GLN A 53 14.52 3.02 -37.53
N LEU A 54 15.20 1.89 -37.76
CA LEU A 54 15.30 0.80 -36.79
C LEU A 54 15.91 1.29 -35.48
N VAL A 55 17.03 2.03 -35.52
CA VAL A 55 17.67 2.61 -34.34
C VAL A 55 16.71 3.53 -33.58
N GLN A 56 15.94 4.36 -34.28
CA GLN A 56 14.93 5.21 -33.65
C GLN A 56 13.84 4.39 -32.94
N CYS A 57 13.32 3.35 -33.58
CA CYS A 57 12.33 2.45 -32.97
C CYS A 57 12.89 1.71 -31.75
N CYS A 58 14.12 1.19 -31.84
CA CYS A 58 14.80 0.54 -30.72
C CYS A 58 15.03 1.52 -29.56
N ARG A 59 15.39 2.77 -29.85
CA ARG A 59 15.58 3.81 -28.84
C ARG A 59 14.28 4.13 -28.10
N ILE A 60 13.18 4.29 -28.83
CA ILE A 60 11.84 4.51 -28.22
C ILE A 60 11.47 3.33 -27.32
N THR A 61 11.71 2.10 -27.79
CA THR A 61 11.40 0.88 -27.04
C THR A 61 12.24 0.77 -25.77
N TYR A 62 13.55 1.05 -25.85
CA TYR A 62 14.45 1.09 -24.71
C TYR A 62 14.03 2.17 -23.69
N CYS A 63 13.75 3.40 -24.14
CA CYS A 63 13.28 4.47 -23.26
C CYS A 63 11.99 4.08 -22.53
N LYS A 64 11.02 3.45 -23.21
CA LYS A 64 9.79 2.93 -22.58
C LYS A 64 10.09 1.85 -21.54
N ALA A 65 10.96 0.89 -21.86
CA ALA A 65 11.34 -0.16 -20.91
C ALA A 65 11.97 0.41 -19.64
N VAL A 66 12.90 1.36 -19.79
CA VAL A 66 13.56 2.04 -18.66
C VAL A 66 12.55 2.81 -17.80
N GLN A 67 11.59 3.51 -18.42
CA GLN A 67 10.53 4.21 -17.69
C GLN A 67 9.67 3.25 -16.86
N VAL A 68 9.30 2.09 -17.41
CA VAL A 68 8.52 1.07 -16.69
C VAL A 68 9.32 0.48 -15.54
N GLU A 69 10.61 0.18 -15.74
CA GLU A 69 11.49 -0.32 -14.67
C GLU A 69 11.64 0.72 -13.55
N ALA A 70 11.90 1.98 -13.91
CA ALA A 70 12.02 3.08 -12.96
C ALA A 70 10.73 3.26 -12.14
N ALA A 71 9.56 3.21 -12.79
CA ALA A 71 8.27 3.28 -12.10
C ALA A 71 8.07 2.12 -11.11
N MET A 72 8.38 0.88 -11.52
CA MET A 72 8.31 -0.29 -10.65
C MET A 72 9.24 -0.15 -9.43
N LEU A 73 10.48 0.28 -9.65
CA LEU A 73 11.48 0.41 -8.59
C LEU A 73 11.13 1.55 -7.64
N ARG A 74 10.64 2.68 -8.15
CA ARG A 74 10.13 3.80 -7.34
C ARG A 74 9.00 3.34 -6.41
N GLN A 75 8.02 2.62 -6.95
CA GLN A 75 6.89 2.08 -6.17
C GLN A 75 7.38 1.10 -5.10
N ARG A 76 8.32 0.21 -5.43
CA ARG A 76 8.92 -0.74 -4.47
C ARG A 76 9.70 -0.06 -3.36
N ALA A 77 10.40 1.03 -3.66
CA ALA A 77 11.21 1.74 -2.69
C ALA A 77 10.40 2.69 -1.79
N LYS A 78 9.14 3.02 -2.16
CA LYS A 78 8.30 4.02 -1.48
C LYS A 78 9.05 5.35 -1.28
N LEU A 79 9.82 5.76 -2.28
CA LEU A 79 10.59 7.00 -2.26
C LEU A 79 9.81 8.09 -2.99
N LYS A 80 9.29 9.07 -2.24
CA LYS A 80 8.66 10.27 -2.82
C LYS A 80 9.68 11.14 -3.56
N TRP A 81 10.94 11.09 -3.14
CA TRP A 81 12.05 11.88 -3.66
C TRP A 81 13.07 10.95 -4.32
N VAL A 82 12.80 10.57 -5.56
CA VAL A 82 13.87 10.25 -6.52
C VAL A 82 13.87 11.45 -7.46
N GLN A 83 14.84 12.35 -7.30
CA GLN A 83 15.11 13.32 -8.37
C GLN A 83 15.47 12.51 -9.62
N ASP A 84 14.86 12.83 -10.75
CA ASP A 84 14.82 12.08 -12.00
C ASP A 84 16.18 11.81 -12.70
N GLY A 85 17.29 11.85 -11.96
CA GLY A 85 18.65 11.75 -12.50
C GLY A 85 19.56 10.68 -11.90
N ASP A 86 19.30 10.15 -10.70
CA ASP A 86 20.19 9.14 -10.10
C ASP A 86 19.60 7.74 -10.26
N GLN A 87 20.02 7.09 -11.34
CA GLN A 87 19.65 5.74 -11.74
C GLN A 87 19.79 4.75 -10.58
N CYS A 88 19.12 3.60 -10.70
CA CYS A 88 19.11 2.42 -9.85
C CYS A 88 20.51 1.97 -9.36
N SER A 89 21.13 2.77 -8.49
CA SER A 89 22.52 2.64 -8.11
C SER A 89 22.66 1.56 -7.04
N LYS A 90 23.89 1.06 -6.84
CA LYS A 90 24.21 0.19 -5.69
C LYS A 90 23.73 0.80 -4.37
N VAL A 91 23.70 2.13 -4.26
CA VAL A 91 23.20 2.85 -3.07
C VAL A 91 21.70 2.67 -2.90
N PHE A 92 20.91 2.71 -3.99
CA PHE A 92 19.47 2.47 -3.97
C PHE A 92 19.14 1.04 -3.52
N PHE A 93 19.77 0.03 -4.12
CA PHE A 93 19.60 -1.36 -3.72
C PHE A 93 20.16 -1.63 -2.32
N GLY A 94 21.24 -0.94 -1.93
CA GLY A 94 21.78 -0.95 -0.57
C GLY A 94 20.77 -0.42 0.46
N LYS A 95 20.04 0.66 0.15
CA LYS A 95 18.95 1.17 0.99
C LYS A 95 17.79 0.17 1.08
N ILE A 96 17.41 -0.48 -0.02
CA ILE A 96 16.38 -1.54 -0.01
C ILE A 96 16.79 -2.70 0.90
N ASN A 97 18.02 -3.20 0.75
CA ASN A 97 18.54 -4.30 1.55
C ASN A 97 18.68 -3.92 3.04
N SER A 98 19.16 -2.71 3.33
CA SER A 98 19.25 -2.19 4.69
C SER A 98 17.87 -2.08 5.35
N ARG A 99 16.83 -1.64 4.62
CA ARG A 99 15.45 -1.64 5.12
C ARG A 99 14.93 -3.04 5.39
N ARG A 100 15.17 -4.01 4.49
CA ARG A 100 14.78 -5.42 4.69
C ARG A 100 15.43 -6.01 5.94
N ALA A 101 16.73 -5.75 6.13
CA ALA A 101 17.45 -6.21 7.32
C ALA A 101 16.90 -5.59 8.61
N ARG A 102 16.66 -4.28 8.63
CA ARG A 102 16.11 -3.57 9.82
C ARG A 102 14.67 -3.95 10.16
N GLN A 103 13.87 -4.35 9.18
CA GLN A 103 12.48 -4.76 9.40
C GLN A 103 12.34 -6.21 9.88
N ARG A 104 13.44 -6.98 9.91
CA ARG A 104 13.41 -8.37 10.37
C ARG A 104 13.34 -8.42 11.89
N VAL A 105 12.29 -9.05 12.40
CA VAL A 105 12.13 -9.34 13.83
C VAL A 105 12.81 -10.68 14.13
N HIS A 106 13.80 -10.69 15.01
CA HIS A 106 14.56 -11.89 15.38
C HIS A 106 13.98 -12.60 16.60
N GLN A 107 13.47 -11.84 17.57
CA GLN A 107 12.98 -12.39 18.82
C GLN A 107 11.98 -11.44 19.48
N ILE A 108 10.99 -12.02 20.16
CA ILE A 108 9.99 -11.28 20.93
C ILE A 108 9.87 -11.88 22.32
N LEU A 109 9.92 -11.01 23.33
CA LEU A 109 9.51 -11.31 24.69
C LEU A 109 8.06 -10.87 24.89
N SER A 110 7.20 -11.84 25.23
CA SER A 110 5.80 -11.59 25.58
C SER A 110 5.64 -10.99 26.98
N SER A 111 4.47 -10.43 27.27
CA SER A 111 4.06 -10.00 28.62
C SER A 111 4.21 -11.10 29.67
N ASP A 112 4.04 -12.36 29.26
CA ASP A 112 4.03 -13.53 30.14
C ASP A 112 5.45 -14.10 30.35
N GLY A 113 6.49 -13.37 29.94
CA GLY A 113 7.90 -13.77 30.08
C GLY A 113 8.40 -14.79 29.04
N THR A 114 7.52 -15.28 28.16
CA THR A 114 7.89 -16.26 27.13
C THR A 114 8.56 -15.61 25.93
N THR A 115 9.70 -16.15 25.52
CA THR A 115 10.43 -15.75 24.31
C THR A 115 9.96 -16.56 23.10
N ALA A 116 9.66 -15.89 21.99
CA ALA A 116 9.45 -16.52 20.69
C ALA A 116 10.56 -16.08 19.71
N THR A 117 11.19 -17.05 19.05
CA THR A 117 12.23 -16.86 18.02
C THR A 117 11.77 -17.35 16.65
N GLU A 118 10.88 -18.35 16.61
CA GLU A 118 10.34 -18.88 15.36
C GLU A 118 9.33 -17.91 14.72
N PRO A 119 9.37 -17.69 13.39
CA PRO A 119 8.51 -16.74 12.69
C PRO A 119 7.01 -16.96 12.94
N ASP A 120 6.56 -18.22 12.96
CA ASP A 120 5.15 -18.55 13.15
C ASP A 120 4.68 -18.27 14.58
N GLN A 121 5.54 -18.52 15.57
CA GLN A 121 5.27 -18.22 16.97
C GLN A 121 5.21 -16.71 17.21
N VAL A 122 6.11 -15.97 16.57
CA VAL A 122 6.14 -14.51 16.56
C VAL A 122 4.82 -13.95 15.97
N ALA A 123 4.40 -14.47 14.81
CA ALA A 123 3.16 -14.06 14.16
C ALA A 123 1.93 -14.35 15.04
N ALA A 124 1.86 -15.54 15.62
CA ALA A 124 0.75 -15.95 16.50
C ALA A 124 0.61 -15.02 17.72
N LYS A 125 1.73 -14.63 18.35
CA LYS A 125 1.72 -13.69 19.49
C LYS A 125 1.18 -12.32 19.11
N PHE A 126 1.56 -11.78 17.95
CA PHE A 126 1.02 -10.51 17.48
C PHE A 126 -0.47 -10.57 17.15
N ILE A 127 -0.88 -11.65 16.48
CA ILE A 127 -2.29 -11.85 16.15
C ILE A 127 -3.10 -11.89 17.45
N ASN A 128 -2.68 -12.69 18.44
CA ASN A 128 -3.39 -12.79 19.72
C ASN A 128 -3.44 -11.44 20.46
N PHE A 129 -2.33 -10.72 20.52
CA PHE A 129 -2.28 -9.41 21.16
C PHE A 129 -3.24 -8.41 20.52
N PHE A 130 -3.21 -8.28 19.19
CA PHE A 130 -4.07 -7.33 18.49
C PHE A 130 -5.54 -7.77 18.45
N GLN A 131 -5.82 -9.08 18.42
CA GLN A 131 -7.18 -9.61 18.61
C GLN A 131 -7.72 -9.25 19.98
N THR A 132 -6.91 -9.34 21.04
CA THR A 132 -7.33 -8.95 22.39
C THR A 132 -7.52 -7.44 22.50
N LEU A 133 -6.58 -6.65 21.95
CA LEU A 133 -6.60 -5.19 22.00
C LEU A 133 -7.77 -4.57 21.22
N LEU A 134 -8.08 -5.12 20.04
CA LEU A 134 -9.10 -4.57 19.13
C LEU A 134 -10.42 -5.33 19.17
N GLY A 135 -10.39 -6.63 19.43
CA GLY A 135 -11.56 -7.52 19.40
C GLY A 135 -12.16 -7.83 20.78
N GLY A 136 -11.49 -7.44 21.87
CA GLY A 136 -12.05 -7.60 23.21
C GLY A 136 -13.36 -6.82 23.38
N ALA A 137 -14.29 -7.37 24.16
CA ALA A 137 -15.50 -6.68 24.57
C ALA A 137 -15.12 -5.46 25.41
N ARG A 138 -14.86 -4.32 24.76
CA ARG A 138 -14.65 -3.05 25.44
C ARG A 138 -15.89 -2.80 26.26
N GLN A 139 -15.75 -2.75 27.58
CA GLN A 139 -16.82 -2.29 28.42
C GLN A 139 -17.23 -0.91 27.93
N ARG A 140 -18.46 -0.78 27.43
CA ARG A 140 -19.07 0.52 27.21
C ARG A 140 -19.16 1.16 28.58
N ARG A 141 -18.17 1.97 28.93
CA ARG A 141 -18.26 2.83 30.10
C ARG A 141 -19.37 3.81 29.77
N THR A 142 -20.48 3.72 30.50
CA THR A 142 -21.51 4.75 30.48
C THR A 142 -20.86 6.03 30.97
N LEU A 143 -20.62 6.96 30.05
CA LEU A 143 -20.12 8.28 30.37
C LEU A 143 -21.24 9.02 31.12
N ASN A 144 -20.94 9.50 32.32
CA ASN A 144 -21.85 10.38 33.03
C ASN A 144 -21.78 11.77 32.39
N LEU A 145 -22.78 12.10 31.56
CA LEU A 145 -22.84 13.37 30.84
C LEU A 145 -22.94 14.57 31.79
N ASP A 146 -23.49 14.40 32.99
CA ASP A 146 -23.62 15.50 33.97
C ASP A 146 -22.26 15.94 34.52
N VAL A 147 -21.28 15.04 34.52
CA VAL A 147 -19.88 15.37 34.86
C VAL A 147 -19.19 16.13 33.72
N LEU A 148 -19.56 15.86 32.46
CA LEU A 148 -18.93 16.45 31.28
C LEU A 148 -19.55 17.80 30.87
N LYS A 149 -20.86 17.99 31.07
CA LYS A 149 -21.62 19.20 30.71
C LYS A 149 -20.94 20.50 31.16
N PRO A 150 -20.44 20.65 32.41
CA PRO A 150 -19.77 21.88 32.84
C PRO A 150 -18.47 22.19 32.09
N HIS A 151 -17.84 21.19 31.48
CA HIS A 151 -16.58 21.32 30.76
C HIS A 151 -16.75 21.44 29.24
N LEU A 152 -17.95 21.17 28.71
CA LEU A 152 -18.29 21.32 27.30
C LEU A 152 -18.60 22.79 27.00
N LYS A 153 -17.58 23.54 26.60
CA LYS A 153 -17.70 24.98 26.28
C LYS A 153 -18.39 25.24 24.95
N HIS A 154 -18.42 24.28 24.04
CA HIS A 154 -18.97 24.41 22.69
C HIS A 154 -19.94 23.26 22.46
N SER A 155 -21.20 23.61 22.21
CA SER A 155 -22.24 22.67 21.80
C SER A 155 -22.60 23.00 20.36
N LEU A 156 -22.80 21.96 19.55
CA LEU A 156 -23.28 22.10 18.19
C LEU A 156 -24.68 22.71 18.20
N THR A 157 -25.00 23.49 17.17
CA THR A 157 -26.37 23.92 16.94
C THR A 157 -27.21 22.74 16.46
N VAL A 158 -28.54 22.90 16.48
CA VAL A 158 -29.45 21.85 15.99
C VAL A 158 -29.22 21.60 14.50
N GLU A 159 -28.90 22.64 13.75
CA GLU A 159 -28.59 22.61 12.33
C GLU A 159 -27.28 21.84 12.06
N GLU A 160 -26.21 22.15 12.79
CA GLU A 160 -24.93 21.44 12.68
C GLU A 160 -25.07 19.96 13.06
N ALA A 161 -25.83 19.68 14.13
CA ALA A 161 -26.12 18.31 14.55
C ALA A 161 -26.91 17.54 13.48
N ALA A 162 -27.85 18.19 12.80
CA ALA A 162 -28.61 17.60 11.71
C ALA A 162 -27.73 17.33 10.47
N GLU A 163 -26.79 18.23 10.16
CA GLU A 163 -25.82 18.06 9.08
C GLU A 163 -24.88 16.88 9.35
N MET A 164 -24.40 16.72 10.59
CA MET A 164 -23.53 15.62 11.00
C MET A 164 -24.14 14.22 10.86
N VAL A 165 -25.47 14.11 10.86
CA VAL A 165 -26.20 12.84 10.68
C VAL A 165 -26.79 12.69 9.29
N SER A 166 -26.52 13.63 8.40
CA SER A 166 -27.00 13.57 7.02
C SER A 166 -26.37 12.39 6.26
N PRO A 167 -27.07 11.82 5.25
CA PRO A 167 -26.51 10.75 4.44
C PRO A 167 -25.27 11.21 3.68
N VAL A 168 -24.24 10.37 3.67
CA VAL A 168 -23.02 10.65 2.91
C VAL A 168 -23.30 10.76 1.41
N THR A 169 -22.71 11.76 0.78
CA THR A 169 -22.85 12.03 -0.64
C THR A 169 -21.74 11.36 -1.45
N GLN A 170 -21.99 11.14 -2.74
CA GLN A 170 -20.97 10.57 -3.63
C GLN A 170 -19.75 11.50 -3.77
N ALA A 171 -19.94 12.81 -3.68
CA ALA A 171 -18.87 13.80 -3.72
C ALA A 171 -17.96 13.67 -2.49
N GLU A 172 -18.52 13.62 -1.28
CA GLU A 172 -17.74 13.44 -0.05
C GLU A 172 -16.95 12.13 -0.05
N VAL A 173 -17.58 11.04 -0.49
CA VAL A 173 -16.89 9.74 -0.59
C VAL A 173 -15.76 9.80 -1.61
N ARG A 174 -15.96 10.47 -2.74
CA ARG A 174 -14.91 10.67 -3.74
C ARG A 174 -13.77 11.51 -3.17
N ASP A 175 -14.07 12.67 -2.62
CA ASP A 175 -13.05 13.63 -2.19
C ASP A 175 -12.22 13.05 -1.04
N GLY A 176 -12.87 12.44 -0.05
CA GLY A 176 -12.18 11.71 1.04
C GLY A 176 -11.35 10.53 0.53
N PHE A 177 -11.78 9.84 -0.53
CA PHE A 177 -10.97 8.80 -1.15
C PHE A 177 -9.76 9.37 -1.92
N PHE A 178 -9.92 10.51 -2.58
CA PHE A 178 -8.88 11.14 -3.39
C PHE A 178 -7.80 11.84 -2.55
N GLU A 179 -8.07 12.16 -1.29
CA GLU A 179 -7.06 12.61 -0.31
C GLU A 179 -6.02 11.54 0.04
N ILE A 180 -6.35 10.26 -0.17
CA ILE A 180 -5.44 9.15 0.14
C ILE A 180 -4.25 9.16 -0.82
N ASP A 181 -3.03 9.22 -0.30
CA ASP A 181 -1.79 9.16 -1.08
C ASP A 181 -1.73 7.90 -1.97
N GLU A 182 -1.38 8.04 -3.25
CA GLU A 182 -1.37 6.95 -4.25
C GLU A 182 -0.33 5.85 -3.96
N ASP A 183 0.76 6.21 -3.27
CA ASP A 183 1.83 5.31 -2.84
C ASP A 183 1.52 4.63 -1.49
N SER A 184 0.27 4.74 -1.01
CA SER A 184 -0.20 4.02 0.16
C SER A 184 -0.07 2.51 -0.03
N ALA A 185 0.17 1.81 1.08
CA ALA A 185 0.28 0.36 1.04
C ALA A 185 -1.07 -0.26 0.60
N PRO A 186 -1.06 -1.23 -0.34
CA PRO A 186 -2.27 -1.92 -0.74
C PRO A 186 -2.79 -2.79 0.42
N GLY A 187 -4.09 -3.06 0.40
CA GLY A 187 -4.70 -4.03 1.32
C GLY A 187 -4.36 -5.48 0.95
N PRO A 188 -4.96 -6.46 1.65
CA PRO A 188 -4.86 -7.89 1.30
C PRO A 188 -5.36 -8.21 -0.12
N ASP A 189 -6.14 -7.32 -0.71
CA ASP A 189 -6.63 -7.41 -2.07
C ASP A 189 -5.51 -7.24 -3.12
N GLY A 190 -4.46 -6.50 -2.78
CA GLY A 190 -3.31 -6.21 -3.63
C GLY A 190 -3.45 -4.96 -4.50
N PHE A 191 -4.50 -4.16 -4.34
CA PHE A 191 -4.73 -2.94 -5.12
C PHE A 191 -4.32 -1.69 -4.32
N SER A 192 -3.56 -0.78 -4.93
CA SER A 192 -3.18 0.49 -4.30
C SER A 192 -4.30 1.52 -4.43
N SER A 193 -4.27 2.57 -3.60
CA SER A 193 -5.14 3.74 -3.76
C SER A 193 -5.06 4.34 -5.16
N GLY A 194 -3.87 4.39 -5.78
CA GLY A 194 -3.70 4.85 -7.16
C GLY A 194 -4.50 4.03 -8.18
N PHE A 195 -4.59 2.70 -8.01
CA PHE A 195 -5.44 1.86 -8.87
C PHE A 195 -6.92 2.28 -8.78
N TYR A 196 -7.42 2.48 -7.56
CA TYR A 196 -8.82 2.85 -7.34
C TYR A 196 -9.13 4.26 -7.87
N LYS A 197 -8.20 5.22 -7.75
CA LYS A 197 -8.35 6.55 -8.34
C LYS A 197 -8.40 6.49 -9.87
N ALA A 198 -7.50 5.71 -10.48
CA ALA A 198 -7.48 5.51 -11.93
C ALA A 198 -8.74 4.78 -12.43
N ALA A 199 -9.24 3.80 -11.68
CA ALA A 199 -10.43 3.03 -12.01
C ALA A 199 -11.75 3.72 -11.58
N TRP A 200 -11.68 4.89 -10.94
CA TRP A 200 -12.87 5.57 -10.39
C TRP A 200 -14.03 5.73 -11.38
N PRO A 201 -13.81 6.05 -12.67
CA PRO A 201 -14.91 6.12 -13.65
C PRO A 201 -15.72 4.81 -13.77
N GLU A 202 -15.08 3.66 -13.54
CA GLU A 202 -15.67 2.33 -13.72
C GLU A 202 -16.25 1.74 -12.43
N ILE A 203 -15.62 2.01 -11.28
CA ILE A 203 -15.99 1.40 -9.98
C ILE A 203 -16.49 2.40 -8.94
N GLY A 204 -16.38 3.71 -9.19
CA GLY A 204 -16.68 4.77 -8.22
C GLY A 204 -18.13 4.74 -7.73
N THR A 205 -19.08 4.48 -8.62
CA THR A 205 -20.49 4.33 -8.24
C THR A 205 -20.73 3.14 -7.32
N GLU A 206 -20.08 2.00 -7.59
CA GLU A 206 -20.23 0.80 -6.75
C GLU A 206 -19.52 0.95 -5.40
N LEU A 207 -18.39 1.65 -5.37
CA LEU A 207 -17.70 2.02 -4.14
C LEU A 207 -18.58 2.94 -3.29
N PHE A 208 -19.21 3.94 -3.91
CA PHE A 208 -20.16 4.81 -3.21
C PHE A 208 -21.33 4.01 -2.62
N ILE A 209 -21.98 3.14 -3.40
CA ILE A 209 -23.08 2.28 -2.91
C ILE A 209 -22.61 1.42 -1.72
N ALA A 210 -21.40 0.87 -1.80
CA ALA A 210 -20.81 0.08 -0.72
C ALA A 210 -20.59 0.92 0.56
N VAL A 211 -20.13 2.17 0.43
CA VAL A 211 -19.91 3.07 1.57
C VAL A 211 -21.25 3.53 2.16
N ALA A 212 -22.21 3.94 1.33
CA ALA A 212 -23.55 4.32 1.77
C ALA A 212 -24.24 3.18 2.55
N GLU A 213 -24.18 1.95 2.03
CA GLU A 213 -24.69 0.74 2.70
C GLU A 213 -24.04 0.52 4.08
N PHE A 214 -22.76 0.86 4.23
CA PHE A 214 -22.07 0.79 5.53
C PHE A 214 -22.61 1.82 6.51
N PHE A 215 -22.80 3.07 6.10
CA PHE A 215 -23.33 4.12 6.96
C PHE A 215 -24.77 3.85 7.42
N GLU A 216 -25.58 3.21 6.58
CA GLU A 216 -26.95 2.81 6.95
C GLU A 216 -26.99 1.56 7.85
N SER A 217 -26.23 0.52 7.51
CA SER A 217 -26.34 -0.79 8.17
C SER A 217 -25.38 -1.00 9.34
N GLY A 218 -24.30 -0.20 9.42
CA GLY A 218 -23.19 -0.39 10.35
C GLY A 218 -22.41 -1.69 10.14
N ARG A 219 -22.59 -2.38 9.00
CA ARG A 219 -22.02 -3.70 8.73
C ARG A 219 -21.10 -3.64 7.52
N LEU A 220 -19.89 -4.19 7.66
CA LEU A 220 -18.92 -4.31 6.58
C LEU A 220 -18.70 -5.78 6.20
N LEU A 221 -18.53 -6.08 4.91
CA LEU A 221 -18.15 -7.42 4.46
C LEU A 221 -16.80 -7.81 5.07
N LYS A 222 -16.70 -9.03 5.63
CA LYS A 222 -15.45 -9.56 6.22
C LYS A 222 -14.24 -9.46 5.30
N GLN A 223 -14.46 -9.59 3.99
CA GLN A 223 -13.41 -9.48 2.97
C GLN A 223 -12.87 -8.06 2.82
N LEU A 224 -13.72 -7.04 3.00
CA LEU A 224 -13.33 -5.62 3.00
C LEU A 224 -12.73 -5.21 4.36
N ASN A 225 -13.15 -5.88 5.44
CA ASN A 225 -12.61 -5.67 6.79
C ASN A 225 -11.31 -6.46 7.07
N ALA A 226 -10.73 -7.10 6.05
CA ALA A 226 -9.47 -7.82 6.20
C ALA A 226 -8.31 -6.81 6.17
N THR A 227 -7.39 -6.94 7.13
CA THR A 227 -6.28 -5.98 7.33
C THR A 227 -4.95 -6.74 7.37
N LEU A 228 -3.86 -6.12 6.93
CA LEU A 228 -2.52 -6.72 7.01
C LEU A 228 -1.81 -6.22 8.26
N LEU A 229 -1.49 -7.13 9.18
CA LEU A 229 -0.63 -6.78 10.31
C LEU A 229 0.81 -6.62 9.82
N VAL A 230 1.22 -5.37 9.58
CA VAL A 230 2.58 -5.02 9.16
C VAL A 230 3.34 -4.37 10.29
N LEU A 231 4.42 -5.02 10.71
CA LEU A 231 5.27 -4.56 11.78
C LEU A 231 6.28 -3.51 11.27
N ILE A 232 6.11 -2.26 11.68
CA ILE A 232 7.05 -1.17 11.35
C ILE A 232 7.80 -0.77 12.62
N PRO A 233 9.13 -0.94 12.69
CA PRO A 233 9.92 -0.52 13.84
C PRO A 233 9.84 1.01 14.04
N LYS A 234 9.44 1.46 15.23
CA LYS A 234 9.52 2.86 15.68
C LYS A 234 10.66 3.02 16.70
N THR A 235 11.16 4.25 16.86
CA THR A 235 12.24 4.60 17.80
C THR A 235 11.92 4.39 19.30
N HIS A 236 10.69 4.03 19.67
CA HIS A 236 10.26 3.79 21.06
C HIS A 236 9.46 2.47 21.19
N CYS A 237 9.53 1.81 22.36
CA CYS A 237 8.89 0.51 22.66
C CYS A 237 7.44 0.64 23.09
N LEU A 238 6.64 -0.37 22.78
CA LEU A 238 5.21 -0.42 23.09
C LEU A 238 5.10 -1.08 24.47
N PRO A 239 4.21 -0.61 25.37
CA PRO A 239 4.01 -1.30 26.63
C PRO A 239 3.56 -2.75 26.37
N GLY A 240 4.36 -3.74 26.79
CA GLY A 240 4.01 -5.16 26.70
C GLY A 240 4.91 -6.04 25.81
N PHE A 241 5.79 -5.48 24.97
CA PHE A 241 6.74 -6.25 24.17
C PHE A 241 8.16 -5.70 24.25
N ARG A 242 9.15 -6.59 24.45
CA ARG A 242 10.57 -6.28 24.21
C ARG A 242 11.05 -7.08 23.01
N ILE A 243 11.57 -6.39 22.00
CA ILE A 243 12.11 -6.98 20.78
C ILE A 243 13.62 -6.75 20.77
N SER A 244 14.40 -7.81 20.60
CA SER A 244 15.81 -7.66 20.24
C SER A 244 15.89 -7.53 18.72
N ALA A 245 16.10 -6.30 18.27
CA ALA A 245 16.58 -5.99 16.93
C ALA A 245 17.95 -5.31 17.08
N GLN A 246 18.77 -5.27 16.02
CA GLN A 246 20.07 -4.57 16.03
C GLN A 246 19.99 -3.05 16.29
N SER A 247 18.81 -2.51 16.61
CA SER A 247 18.59 -1.13 17.04
C SER A 247 17.52 -1.13 18.14
N PRO A 248 17.67 -0.32 19.21
CA PRO A 248 16.84 -0.42 20.38
C PRO A 248 15.45 0.13 20.09
N ALA A 249 14.46 -0.57 20.66
CA ALA A 249 13.06 -0.21 20.73
C ALA A 249 12.23 -0.45 19.45
N ALA A 250 11.13 -1.18 19.59
CA ALA A 250 10.15 -1.37 18.53
C ALA A 250 8.72 -1.40 19.08
N THR A 251 7.87 -0.60 18.46
CA THR A 251 6.42 -0.48 18.65
C THR A 251 5.75 -0.55 17.29
N PHE A 252 4.60 -1.22 17.19
CA PHE A 252 3.94 -1.51 15.91
C PHE A 252 2.72 -0.63 15.64
N PHE A 253 2.37 -0.54 14.36
CA PHE A 253 1.11 0.03 13.86
C PHE A 253 0.40 -1.04 13.04
N ILE A 254 -0.92 -0.95 12.92
CA ILE A 254 -1.74 -1.77 12.03
C ILE A 254 -2.02 -0.94 10.78
N ARG A 255 -1.94 -1.54 9.58
CA ARG A 255 -2.35 -0.87 8.34
C ARG A 255 -3.35 -1.71 7.58
#